data_AF-A0A564G6J1-F1
#
_entry.id   AF-A0A564G6J1-F1
#
_cell.length_a   1.000
_cell.length_b   1.000
_cell.length_c   1.000
_cell.angle_alpha   90.00
_cell.angle_beta   90.00
_cell.angle_gamma   90.00
#
_symmetry.space_group_name_H-M   'P 1'
#
loop_
_entity.id
_entity.type
_entity.pdbx_description
1 polymer ?
#
loop_
_entity_poly.entity_id
_entity_poly.type
_entity_poly.pdbx_seq_one_letter_code
_entity_poly.pdbx_strand_id
1 'polypeptide(L)'
;MAYLVDAPTGVSVIPVAGSTGARGERGDPGEKGDKGEKGDPSLVPGPPGAGAQTSRLASANVPQWTAVVPDGPGYCAPADPSNPNHKGIVLGVTAQGGAQGTLIQIQSSGDLDGPETTWSGEQTLYVGAGGAVVPTAPTSGWLQAVGASSSSSHMVVSLGIAETITPPASGAQIPASGAAQRATAAKIAAGTDDSAWISALGLSSVLAPQLTRSNLASKLALPLPFVTMAGYAAVGDLGAGAVYARSATQGLLGIQAQGAWYNLSLPGRIANPAWFGAKGDGATDDTAAWQAAVDTGFPVVASTPPASYLINSTVLLRIGSIVRSDGPSAITKIVVTTTSDLPTFRGAGNSQAHNALISGIEINHSGDAIVIDFGYNLACEVRNCTIRASKSTSTKPIIYYRGSFTKIISNRVDNFRTTNSYVVHCDRRQDDKTKNSSNEFANQELNIESLINDNYFAGTGSGILIGASEDCPRPEGVSVSRNGSILQGVGIKVEAILWLKHTDNTWDQARPYAMWIQPIPFTNGAGQKVGGVTGINSSGNWLSTPADMINGSGLYHDNAGTGALGQSYFADSTFKDHFAYCGYGAVLRFGCTEIDFAGSIFYCPPSALLRQIEGLHERRMAGSS
;
A
#
# COMPACT_ATOMS: atom_id res chain seq x y z
N MET A 1 -32.97 35.78 25.72
CA MET A 1 -32.32 34.74 26.55
C MET A 1 -31.22 34.11 25.72
N ALA A 2 -30.00 34.63 25.85
CA ALA A 2 -28.80 34.11 25.23
C ALA A 2 -27.81 33.84 26.37
N TYR A 3 -27.34 32.60 26.49
CA TYR A 3 -26.35 32.21 27.48
C TYR A 3 -24.96 32.37 26.85
N LEU A 4 -24.30 33.48 27.16
CA LEU A 4 -22.86 33.65 27.03
C LEU A 4 -22.23 33.04 28.29
N VAL A 5 -21.33 32.08 28.11
CA VAL A 5 -20.47 31.58 29.19
C VAL A 5 -19.06 32.05 28.87
N ASP A 6 -18.56 32.97 29.69
CA ASP A 6 -17.19 33.46 29.67
C ASP A 6 -16.21 32.34 30.01
N ALA A 7 -15.18 32.18 29.18
CA ALA A 7 -14.01 31.37 29.49
C ALA A 7 -13.02 32.20 30.34
N PRO A 8 -12.42 31.65 31.41
CA PRO A 8 -11.40 32.37 32.16
C PRO A 8 -10.10 32.44 31.36
N THR A 9 -9.71 33.64 30.98
CA THR A 9 -8.37 33.99 30.51
C THR A 9 -7.40 34.02 31.71
N GLY A 10 -6.33 33.21 31.67
CA GLY A 10 -5.20 33.38 32.59
C GLY A 10 -4.39 32.11 32.89
N VAL A 11 -3.77 31.50 31.88
CA VAL A 11 -2.65 30.59 32.12
C VAL A 11 -1.44 31.11 31.33
N SER A 12 -0.56 31.82 32.03
CA SER A 12 0.75 32.21 31.52
C SER A 12 1.67 30.99 31.56
N VAL A 13 1.92 30.37 30.42
CA VAL A 13 2.92 29.32 30.27
C VAL A 13 4.30 29.99 30.31
N ILE A 14 4.96 29.95 31.47
CA ILE A 14 6.39 30.25 31.57
C ILE A 14 7.13 28.99 31.08
N PRO A 15 7.91 29.05 29.99
CA PRO A 15 8.72 27.91 29.58
C PRO A 15 9.78 27.66 30.66
N VAL A 16 9.65 26.54 31.37
CA VAL A 16 10.71 26.03 32.23
C VAL A 16 11.82 25.53 31.30
N ALA A 17 12.94 26.26 31.28
CA ALA A 17 14.15 25.80 30.62
C ALA A 17 14.58 24.48 31.27
N GLY A 18 14.44 23.38 30.53
CA GLY A 18 15.00 22.10 30.92
C GLY A 18 16.51 22.25 31.03
N SER A 19 17.08 21.89 32.20
CA SER A 19 18.52 21.81 32.37
C SER A 19 19.08 20.83 31.35
N THR A 20 19.94 21.32 30.47
CA THR A 20 20.71 20.52 29.52
C THR A 20 21.43 19.41 30.29
N GLY A 21 21.01 18.16 30.09
CA GLY A 21 21.72 17.01 30.64
C GLY A 21 23.17 17.05 30.17
N ALA A 22 24.10 16.75 31.08
CA ALA A 22 25.51 16.66 30.74
C ALA A 22 25.67 15.71 29.54
N ARG A 23 26.14 16.27 28.42
CA ARG A 23 26.46 15.51 27.22
C ARG A 23 27.53 14.49 27.62
N GLY A 24 27.20 13.20 27.53
CA GLY A 24 28.18 12.13 27.70
C GLY A 24 29.38 12.38 26.79
N GLU A 25 30.57 12.04 27.29
CA GLU A 25 31.81 12.20 26.53
C GLU A 25 31.63 11.59 25.14
N ARG A 26 31.90 12.41 24.13
CA ARG A 26 31.86 11.99 22.72
C ARG A 26 32.90 10.89 22.58
N GLY A 27 32.46 9.66 22.34
CA GLY A 27 33.35 8.56 21.97
C GLY A 27 34.24 8.98 20.80
N ASP A 28 35.50 8.54 20.84
CA ASP A 28 36.52 8.91 19.87
C ASP A 28 35.98 8.77 18.44
N PRO A 29 36.16 9.80 17.59
CA PRO A 29 35.79 9.68 16.18
C PRO A 29 36.51 8.49 15.57
N GLY A 30 35.75 7.51 15.09
CA GLY A 30 36.31 6.44 14.26
C GLY A 30 37.09 7.03 13.10
N GLU A 31 38.19 6.39 12.73
CA GLU A 31 39.08 6.84 11.67
C GLU A 31 38.26 7.24 10.43
N LYS A 32 38.46 8.49 10.02
CA LYS A 32 37.80 9.08 8.86
C LYS A 32 38.23 8.27 7.64
N GLY A 33 37.34 7.43 7.12
CA GLY A 33 37.56 6.72 5.86
C GLY A 33 38.00 7.69 4.78
N ASP A 34 39.03 7.30 4.03
CA ASP A 34 39.67 8.14 3.04
C ASP A 34 38.63 8.75 2.10
N LYS A 35 38.74 10.07 1.95
CA LYS A 35 37.89 10.84 1.04
C LYS A 35 38.21 10.37 -0.38
N GLY A 36 37.27 9.65 -1.00
CA GLY A 36 37.38 9.21 -2.39
C GLY A 36 37.84 10.34 -3.30
N GLU A 37 38.79 10.02 -4.17
CA GLU A 37 39.45 10.96 -5.05
C GLU A 37 38.43 11.78 -5.85
N LYS A 38 38.65 13.10 -5.88
CA LYS A 38 37.84 14.03 -6.66
C LYS A 38 38.14 13.76 -8.13
N GLY A 39 37.16 13.23 -8.87
CA GLY A 39 37.29 12.86 -10.28
C GLY A 39 37.93 13.96 -11.12
N ASP A 40 38.94 13.55 -11.91
CA ASP A 40 39.72 14.39 -12.81
C ASP A 40 38.83 14.98 -13.93
N PRO A 41 38.73 16.32 -14.07
CA PRO A 41 37.99 16.97 -15.16
C PRO A 41 38.54 16.72 -16.57
N SER A 42 39.71 16.06 -16.70
CA SER A 42 40.33 15.72 -17.99
C SER A 42 39.92 14.35 -18.55
N LEU A 43 39.06 13.60 -17.84
CA LEU A 43 38.56 12.33 -18.34
C LEU A 43 37.41 12.56 -19.34
N VAL A 44 37.60 11.99 -20.53
CA VAL A 44 36.60 11.82 -21.60
C VAL A 44 35.22 11.51 -20.98
N PRO A 45 34.12 12.16 -21.41
CA PRO A 45 32.78 11.83 -20.95
C PRO A 45 32.60 10.32 -20.89
N GLY A 46 32.14 9.80 -19.75
CA GLY A 46 31.86 8.37 -19.62
C GLY A 46 30.95 7.90 -20.75
N PRO A 47 31.10 6.65 -21.23
CA PRO A 47 30.34 6.15 -22.38
C PRO A 47 28.84 6.44 -22.18
N PRO A 48 28.15 6.91 -23.23
CA PRO A 48 26.72 7.19 -23.15
C PRO A 48 25.96 6.03 -22.51
N GLY A 49 24.99 6.34 -21.66
CA GLY A 49 24.24 5.33 -20.92
C GLY A 49 23.63 4.30 -21.88
N ALA A 50 23.96 3.02 -21.69
CA ALA A 50 23.48 1.94 -22.52
C ALA A 50 21.95 1.99 -22.60
N GLY A 51 21.43 2.27 -23.79
CA GLY A 51 20.00 2.26 -24.03
C GLY A 51 19.38 0.88 -23.80
N ALA A 52 18.05 0.80 -23.78
CA ALA A 52 17.37 -0.49 -23.69
C ALA A 52 17.75 -1.38 -24.90
N GLN A 53 18.47 -2.46 -24.62
CA GLN A 53 18.91 -3.44 -25.61
C GLN A 53 18.22 -4.79 -25.38
N THR A 54 17.94 -5.50 -26.47
CA THR A 54 17.46 -6.88 -26.45
C THR A 54 18.08 -7.67 -27.59
N SER A 55 18.10 -9.00 -27.48
CA SER A 55 18.62 -9.87 -28.55
C SER A 55 17.54 -10.85 -29.03
N ARG A 56 17.50 -11.11 -30.34
CA ARG A 56 16.55 -12.04 -30.98
C ARG A 56 17.23 -12.79 -32.13
N LEU A 57 16.72 -13.97 -32.46
CA LEU A 57 17.16 -14.71 -33.64
C LEU A 57 16.55 -14.09 -34.90
N ALA A 58 17.37 -13.85 -35.93
CA ALA A 58 16.88 -13.35 -37.21
C ALA A 58 16.12 -14.46 -37.95
N SER A 59 14.83 -14.29 -38.23
CA SER A 59 14.02 -15.26 -38.98
C SER A 59 14.26 -15.20 -40.49
N ALA A 60 14.87 -14.12 -40.97
CA ALA A 60 15.35 -13.91 -42.33
C ALA A 60 16.71 -13.20 -42.29
N ASN A 61 17.35 -12.96 -43.45
CA ASN A 61 18.55 -12.13 -43.49
C ASN A 61 18.19 -10.68 -43.10
N VAL A 62 18.85 -10.14 -42.07
CA VAL A 62 18.64 -8.77 -41.55
C VAL A 62 19.86 -7.93 -41.92
N PRO A 63 19.77 -6.97 -42.85
CA PRO A 63 20.88 -6.09 -43.18
C PRO A 63 21.31 -5.20 -42.01
N GLN A 64 22.49 -4.59 -42.13
CA GLN A 64 22.90 -3.48 -41.26
C GLN A 64 21.89 -2.33 -41.32
N TRP A 65 21.77 -1.57 -40.24
CA TRP A 65 20.82 -0.46 -40.08
C TRP A 65 19.38 -0.83 -40.45
N THR A 66 18.85 -1.83 -39.75
CA THR A 66 17.50 -2.36 -40.00
C THR A 66 16.62 -2.23 -38.77
N ALA A 67 15.43 -1.66 -38.93
CA ALA A 67 14.34 -1.74 -37.97
C ALA A 67 13.68 -3.12 -38.07
N VAL A 68 13.45 -3.76 -36.93
CA VAL A 68 12.93 -5.13 -36.86
C VAL A 68 11.62 -5.24 -36.09
N VAL A 69 10.80 -6.22 -36.46
CA VAL A 69 9.52 -6.58 -35.84
C VAL A 69 9.58 -8.00 -35.29
N PRO A 70 8.73 -8.38 -34.32
CA PRO A 70 8.66 -9.77 -33.86
C PRO A 70 8.11 -10.68 -34.97
N ASP A 71 8.73 -11.84 -35.13
CA ASP A 71 8.32 -12.87 -36.11
C ASP A 71 8.18 -14.25 -35.44
N GLY A 72 7.43 -14.27 -34.33
CA GLY A 72 7.28 -15.42 -33.45
C GLY A 72 8.13 -15.35 -32.16
N PRO A 73 7.97 -16.34 -31.25
CA PRO A 73 8.64 -16.32 -29.95
C PRO A 73 10.17 -16.38 -30.07
N GLY A 74 10.85 -15.30 -29.70
CA GLY A 74 12.32 -15.22 -29.73
C GLY A 74 12.93 -14.87 -31.09
N TYR A 75 12.11 -14.71 -32.13
CA TYR A 75 12.54 -14.36 -33.48
C TYR A 75 12.18 -12.92 -33.86
N CYS A 76 12.91 -12.38 -34.83
CA CYS A 76 12.64 -11.08 -35.43
C CYS A 76 12.89 -11.10 -36.94
N ALA A 77 12.12 -10.30 -37.67
CA ALA A 77 12.27 -10.09 -39.11
C ALA A 77 12.46 -8.58 -39.39
N PRO A 78 13.02 -8.21 -40.55
CA PRO A 78 12.99 -6.82 -40.99
C PRO A 78 11.56 -6.29 -41.05
N ALA A 79 11.35 -5.07 -40.55
CA ALA A 79 10.06 -4.39 -40.64
C ALA A 79 9.67 -4.14 -42.10
N ASP A 80 8.38 -4.05 -42.41
CA ASP A 80 7.93 -3.76 -43.77
C ASP A 80 6.80 -2.73 -43.71
N PRO A 81 7.06 -1.47 -44.14
CA PRO A 81 6.06 -0.42 -44.23
C PRO A 81 4.82 -0.80 -45.04
N SER A 82 4.94 -1.72 -46.00
CA SER A 82 3.81 -2.17 -46.81
C SER A 82 2.93 -3.22 -46.10
N ASN A 83 3.45 -3.88 -45.06
CA ASN A 83 2.73 -4.86 -44.28
C ASN A 83 2.01 -4.20 -43.10
N PRO A 84 0.66 -4.10 -43.09
CA PRO A 84 -0.08 -3.46 -42.02
C PRO A 84 0.08 -4.16 -40.66
N ASN A 85 0.42 -5.45 -40.63
CA ASN A 85 0.67 -6.18 -39.38
C ASN A 85 1.97 -5.77 -38.70
N HIS A 86 2.90 -5.15 -39.42
CA HIS A 86 4.18 -4.65 -38.87
C HIS A 86 4.03 -3.27 -38.21
N LYS A 87 2.89 -2.59 -38.42
CA LYS A 87 2.64 -1.25 -37.92
C LYS A 87 2.60 -1.21 -36.39
N GLY A 88 3.46 -0.39 -35.78
CA GLY A 88 3.43 -0.11 -34.34
C GLY A 88 3.99 -1.22 -33.46
N ILE A 89 4.61 -2.24 -34.06
CA ILE A 89 5.24 -3.36 -33.35
C ILE A 89 6.76 -3.45 -33.60
N VAL A 90 7.38 -2.37 -34.08
CA VAL A 90 8.85 -2.28 -34.23
C VAL A 90 9.51 -2.42 -32.86
N LEU A 91 10.39 -3.40 -32.72
CA LEU A 91 11.10 -3.70 -31.47
C LEU A 91 12.27 -2.74 -31.22
N GLY A 92 12.91 -2.27 -32.28
CA GLY A 92 14.11 -1.45 -32.25
C GLY A 92 14.88 -1.50 -33.57
N VAL A 93 16.10 -0.98 -33.56
CA VAL A 93 17.02 -0.94 -34.70
C VAL A 93 18.25 -1.80 -34.39
N THR A 94 18.75 -2.52 -35.39
CA THR A 94 20.07 -3.17 -35.34
C THR A 94 21.07 -2.43 -36.22
N ALA A 95 22.25 -2.13 -35.68
CA ALA A 95 23.32 -1.49 -36.44
C ALA A 95 24.03 -2.49 -37.37
N GLN A 96 24.31 -3.71 -36.89
CA GLN A 96 25.16 -4.69 -37.59
C GLN A 96 24.36 -5.68 -38.44
N GLY A 97 23.08 -5.90 -38.14
CA GLY A 97 22.29 -6.94 -38.80
C GLY A 97 22.75 -8.36 -38.43
N GLY A 98 22.35 -9.35 -39.22
CA GLY A 98 22.71 -10.75 -39.07
C GLY A 98 22.04 -11.67 -40.08
N ALA A 99 22.71 -12.77 -40.40
CA ALA A 99 22.13 -13.80 -41.26
C ALA A 99 20.96 -14.53 -40.55
N GLN A 100 20.09 -15.17 -41.33
CA GLN A 100 19.01 -15.99 -40.79
C GLN A 100 19.55 -17.02 -39.77
N GLY A 101 18.88 -17.15 -38.62
CA GLY A 101 19.25 -18.03 -37.53
C GLY A 101 20.34 -17.50 -36.60
N THR A 102 20.88 -16.29 -36.85
CA THR A 102 21.87 -15.66 -35.95
C THR A 102 21.19 -14.74 -34.94
N LEU A 103 21.82 -14.61 -33.76
CA LEU A 103 21.36 -13.71 -32.72
C LEU A 103 21.82 -12.29 -33.07
N ILE A 104 20.88 -11.34 -33.18
CA ILE A 104 21.18 -9.93 -33.45
C ILE A 104 20.87 -9.07 -32.23
N GLN A 105 21.64 -7.99 -32.06
CA GLN A 105 21.39 -6.97 -31.04
C GLN A 105 20.44 -5.91 -31.57
N ILE A 106 19.43 -5.57 -30.78
CA ILE A 106 18.35 -4.64 -31.11
C ILE A 106 18.30 -3.58 -30.03
N GLN A 107 18.45 -2.32 -30.42
CA GLN A 107 18.34 -1.18 -29.51
C GLN A 107 17.01 -0.47 -29.72
N SER A 108 16.26 -0.26 -28.63
CA SER A 108 14.94 0.38 -28.68
C SER A 108 14.96 1.85 -28.23
N SER A 109 16.07 2.32 -27.66
CA SER A 109 16.27 3.72 -27.25
C SER A 109 17.76 4.05 -27.12
N GLY A 110 18.14 5.33 -27.24
CA GLY A 110 19.48 5.83 -26.92
C GLY A 110 20.48 5.69 -28.08
N ASP A 111 21.75 5.98 -27.79
CA ASP A 111 22.85 6.05 -28.76
C ASP A 111 23.18 4.69 -29.38
N LEU A 112 23.25 4.62 -30.70
CA LEU A 112 23.55 3.42 -31.49
C LEU A 112 24.60 3.73 -32.56
N ASP A 113 25.80 3.18 -32.36
CA ASP A 113 26.92 3.22 -33.31
C ASP A 113 26.89 2.05 -34.29
N GLY A 114 27.32 2.29 -35.53
CA GLY A 114 27.39 1.27 -36.56
C GLY A 114 28.25 1.66 -37.77
N PRO A 115 28.16 0.88 -38.86
CA PRO A 115 28.93 1.14 -40.08
C PRO A 115 28.52 2.46 -40.75
N GLU A 116 29.43 3.07 -41.51
CA GLU A 116 29.15 4.33 -42.21
C GLU A 116 27.99 4.19 -43.21
N THR A 117 27.17 5.25 -43.28
CA THR A 117 26.01 5.38 -44.16
C THR A 117 26.07 6.70 -44.94
N THR A 118 25.06 6.96 -45.76
CA THR A 118 24.88 8.24 -46.46
C THR A 118 24.10 9.28 -45.64
N TRP A 119 23.78 9.00 -44.37
CA TRP A 119 23.07 9.95 -43.52
C TRP A 119 23.94 11.19 -43.26
N SER A 120 23.31 12.37 -43.27
CA SER A 120 23.93 13.56 -42.69
C SER A 120 23.51 13.69 -41.22
N GLY A 121 24.25 14.45 -40.42
CA GLY A 121 23.82 14.76 -39.05
C GLY A 121 22.45 15.46 -39.02
N GLU A 122 21.71 15.22 -37.93
CA GLU A 122 20.40 15.81 -37.60
C GLU A 122 19.24 15.40 -38.52
N GLN A 123 19.35 14.30 -39.28
CA GLN A 123 18.24 13.81 -40.10
C GLN A 123 17.33 12.88 -39.28
N THR A 124 16.01 13.06 -39.39
CA THR A 124 15.06 12.07 -38.90
C THR A 124 15.10 10.83 -39.78
N LEU A 125 15.18 9.66 -39.15
CA LEU A 125 15.26 8.38 -39.84
C LEU A 125 13.95 7.61 -39.69
N TYR A 126 13.55 6.93 -40.75
CA TYR A 126 12.28 6.21 -40.89
C TYR A 126 12.50 4.74 -41.21
N VAL A 127 11.49 3.91 -40.91
CA VAL A 127 11.44 2.54 -41.42
C VAL A 127 11.15 2.55 -42.91
N GLY A 128 12.11 2.11 -43.72
CA GLY A 128 11.99 1.92 -45.17
C GLY A 128 11.65 0.49 -45.59
N ALA A 129 11.63 0.24 -46.89
CA ALA A 129 11.35 -1.08 -47.45
C ALA A 129 12.35 -2.13 -46.95
N GLY A 130 11.86 -3.31 -46.56
CA GLY A 130 12.69 -4.36 -45.97
C GLY A 130 13.37 -3.94 -44.67
N GLY A 131 12.81 -2.96 -43.96
CA GLY A 131 13.23 -2.53 -42.63
C GLY A 131 14.40 -1.57 -42.64
N ALA A 132 14.95 -1.23 -43.81
CA ALA A 132 16.09 -0.33 -43.94
C ALA A 132 15.81 1.01 -43.25
N VAL A 133 16.74 1.48 -42.43
CA VAL A 133 16.64 2.79 -41.79
C VAL A 133 17.08 3.87 -42.77
N VAL A 134 16.13 4.71 -43.20
CA VAL A 134 16.33 5.68 -44.30
C VAL A 134 15.92 7.11 -43.92
N PRO A 135 16.57 8.14 -44.48
CA PRO A 135 16.21 9.55 -44.19
C PRO A 135 14.95 10.01 -44.94
N THR A 136 14.54 9.29 -45.99
CA THR A 136 13.33 9.59 -46.77
C THR A 136 12.14 8.82 -46.22
N ALA A 137 11.14 9.55 -45.74
CA ALA A 137 9.87 8.99 -45.29
C ALA A 137 9.21 8.10 -46.38
N PRO A 138 8.66 6.92 -46.05
CA PRO A 138 7.85 6.14 -46.97
C PRO A 138 6.65 6.95 -47.48
N THR A 139 6.24 6.73 -48.73
CA THR A 139 5.10 7.40 -49.37
C THR A 139 3.84 6.53 -49.46
N SER A 140 3.91 5.29 -49.01
CA SER A 140 2.77 4.35 -48.94
C SER A 140 2.93 3.39 -47.76
N GLY A 141 1.83 2.75 -47.35
CA GLY A 141 1.83 1.82 -46.22
C GLY A 141 1.73 2.52 -44.87
N TRP A 142 2.70 2.30 -43.98
CA TRP A 142 2.81 3.02 -42.72
C TRP A 142 4.17 3.71 -42.55
N LEU A 143 4.19 4.78 -41.75
CA LEU A 143 5.35 5.60 -41.46
C LEU A 143 5.66 5.52 -39.96
N GLN A 144 6.91 5.27 -39.60
CA GLN A 144 7.39 5.37 -38.22
C GLN A 144 8.80 5.94 -38.23
N ALA A 145 9.01 7.02 -37.45
CA ALA A 145 10.34 7.50 -37.15
C ALA A 145 11.01 6.56 -36.13
N VAL A 146 12.28 6.20 -36.35
CA VAL A 146 13.03 5.30 -35.46
C VAL A 146 14.17 5.98 -34.71
N GLY A 147 14.47 7.24 -35.06
CA GLY A 147 15.49 8.03 -34.40
C GLY A 147 15.95 9.20 -35.26
N ALA A 148 17.07 9.80 -34.87
CA ALA A 148 17.77 10.81 -35.65
C ALA A 148 19.25 10.47 -35.77
N SER A 149 19.83 10.65 -36.96
CA SER A 149 21.28 10.55 -37.14
C SER A 149 21.97 11.73 -36.47
N SER A 150 23.15 11.52 -35.89
CA SER A 150 24.06 12.61 -35.51
C SER A 150 25.34 12.63 -36.34
N SER A 151 25.63 11.54 -37.05
CA SER A 151 26.70 11.41 -38.03
C SER A 151 26.34 10.34 -39.07
N SER A 152 27.25 10.03 -40.00
CA SER A 152 27.08 8.92 -40.95
C SER A 152 27.12 7.53 -40.29
N SER A 153 27.66 7.41 -39.08
CA SER A 153 27.86 6.14 -38.36
C SER A 153 27.13 6.05 -37.01
N HIS A 154 26.37 7.09 -36.65
CA HIS A 154 25.73 7.18 -35.34
C HIS A 154 24.30 7.73 -35.44
N MET A 155 23.38 7.10 -34.71
CA MET A 155 22.01 7.58 -34.50
C MET A 155 21.58 7.49 -33.04
N VAL A 156 20.69 8.38 -32.65
CA VAL A 156 19.95 8.27 -31.38
C VAL A 156 18.63 7.59 -31.67
N VAL A 157 18.48 6.34 -31.22
CA VAL A 157 17.25 5.56 -31.38
C VAL A 157 16.16 6.15 -30.48
N SER A 158 15.01 6.45 -31.09
CA SER A 158 13.81 6.90 -30.41
C SER A 158 12.61 6.48 -31.24
N LEU A 159 11.97 5.37 -30.83
CA LEU A 159 10.87 4.80 -31.58
C LEU A 159 9.62 5.68 -31.47
N GLY A 160 9.30 6.35 -32.56
CA GLY A 160 8.07 7.13 -32.71
C GLY A 160 6.83 6.25 -32.88
N ILE A 161 5.68 6.90 -32.98
CA ILE A 161 4.39 6.25 -33.23
C ILE A 161 4.27 5.94 -34.73
N ALA A 162 3.79 4.74 -35.07
CA ALA A 162 3.54 4.37 -36.45
C ALA A 162 2.17 4.91 -36.95
N GLU A 163 2.18 5.62 -38.07
CA GLU A 163 0.99 6.21 -38.70
C GLU A 163 0.70 5.53 -40.05
N THR A 164 -0.57 5.39 -40.43
CA THR A 164 -0.90 4.87 -41.77
C THR A 164 -0.82 6.02 -42.76
N ILE A 165 -0.06 5.83 -43.84
CA ILE A 165 -0.04 6.76 -44.96
C ILE A 165 -1.30 6.46 -45.76
N THR A 166 -2.34 7.25 -45.52
CA THR A 166 -3.55 7.18 -46.34
C THR A 166 -3.22 7.85 -47.67
N PRO A 167 -3.26 7.14 -48.81
CA PRO A 167 -3.12 7.81 -50.10
C PRO A 167 -4.20 8.89 -50.17
N PRO A 168 -3.87 10.13 -50.56
CA PRO A 168 -4.91 11.16 -50.69
C PRO A 168 -6.00 10.63 -51.62
N ALA A 169 -7.23 10.55 -51.09
CA ALA A 169 -8.40 10.24 -51.90
C ALA A 169 -8.51 11.33 -52.97
N SER A 170 -8.21 10.98 -54.22
CA SER A 170 -8.39 11.77 -55.45
C SER A 170 -8.34 13.30 -55.30
N GLY A 171 -7.18 13.90 -55.54
CA GLY A 171 -7.11 15.27 -56.07
C GLY A 171 -6.77 16.43 -55.12
N ALA A 172 -6.55 16.20 -53.82
CA ALA A 172 -6.03 17.26 -52.95
C ALA A 172 -4.51 17.38 -53.11
N GLN A 173 -4.07 18.34 -53.94
CA GLN A 173 -2.66 18.72 -54.03
C GLN A 173 -2.18 19.25 -52.68
N ILE A 174 -1.15 18.60 -52.12
CA ILE A 174 -0.33 19.18 -51.05
C ILE A 174 0.35 20.43 -51.64
N PRO A 175 0.18 21.64 -51.05
CA PRO A 175 0.91 22.81 -51.52
C PRO A 175 2.41 22.54 -51.45
N ALA A 176 3.13 22.88 -52.52
CA ALA A 176 4.57 22.66 -52.66
C ALA A 176 5.46 23.42 -51.65
N SER A 177 4.88 24.09 -50.65
CA SER A 177 5.58 24.86 -49.61
C SER A 177 5.64 24.18 -48.24
N GLY A 178 5.41 22.86 -48.16
CA GLY A 178 5.97 22.00 -47.09
C GLY A 178 5.82 22.48 -45.65
N ALA A 179 4.59 22.48 -45.11
CA ALA A 179 4.27 22.18 -43.72
C ALA A 179 2.75 22.25 -43.54
N ALA A 180 2.12 21.15 -43.11
CA ALA A 180 0.74 21.22 -42.63
C ALA A 180 0.70 22.12 -41.40
N GLN A 181 -0.04 23.23 -41.44
CA GLN A 181 -0.24 24.06 -40.25
C GLN A 181 -1.13 23.31 -39.27
N ARG A 182 -0.65 23.15 -38.03
CA ARG A 182 -1.40 22.52 -36.94
C ARG A 182 -2.63 23.39 -36.64
N ALA A 183 -3.84 22.81 -36.71
CA ALA A 183 -5.06 23.53 -36.35
C ALA A 183 -4.96 24.05 -34.90
N THR A 184 -5.30 25.31 -34.69
CA THR A 184 -5.33 25.90 -33.34
C THR A 184 -6.51 25.33 -32.55
N ALA A 185 -6.35 25.17 -31.24
CA ALA A 185 -7.41 24.61 -30.37
C ALA A 185 -8.76 25.36 -30.53
N ALA A 186 -8.73 26.66 -30.81
CA ALA A 186 -9.90 27.48 -31.06
C ALA A 186 -10.64 27.11 -32.36
N LYS A 187 -9.91 26.83 -33.45
CA LYS A 187 -10.51 26.42 -34.74
C LYS A 187 -11.10 25.02 -34.67
N ILE A 188 -10.46 24.13 -33.90
CA ILE A 188 -10.96 22.77 -33.66
C ILE A 188 -12.25 22.82 -32.84
N ALA A 189 -12.31 23.64 -31.78
CA ALA A 189 -13.51 23.80 -30.96
C ALA A 189 -14.69 24.41 -31.73
N ALA A 190 -14.43 25.22 -32.76
CA ALA A 190 -15.44 25.86 -33.59
C ALA A 190 -15.96 24.97 -34.74
N GLY A 191 -15.28 23.86 -35.07
CA GLY A 191 -15.66 22.97 -36.17
C GLY A 191 -15.53 23.58 -37.57
N THR A 192 -14.64 24.56 -37.77
CA THR A 192 -14.57 25.38 -39.00
C THR A 192 -13.32 25.15 -39.85
N ASP A 193 -12.64 24.01 -39.77
CA ASP A 193 -11.43 23.76 -40.57
C ASP A 193 -11.47 22.39 -41.27
N ASP A 194 -12.00 22.38 -42.50
CA ASP A 194 -12.10 21.19 -43.36
C ASP A 194 -10.74 20.77 -43.97
N SER A 195 -9.67 21.52 -43.69
CA SER A 195 -8.36 21.37 -44.36
C SER A 195 -7.22 20.87 -43.46
N ALA A 196 -7.47 20.65 -42.17
CA ALA A 196 -6.44 20.24 -41.21
C ALA A 196 -6.52 18.74 -40.85
N TRP A 197 -5.44 18.00 -41.11
CA TRP A 197 -5.30 16.61 -40.70
C TRP A 197 -5.06 16.53 -39.18
N ILE A 198 -6.06 16.07 -38.43
CA ILE A 198 -5.89 15.71 -37.02
C ILE A 198 -5.59 14.21 -36.97
N SER A 199 -4.42 13.83 -36.45
CA SER A 199 -4.13 12.41 -36.20
C SER A 199 -5.14 11.84 -35.20
N ALA A 200 -5.45 10.54 -35.25
CA ALA A 200 -6.40 9.92 -34.32
C ALA A 200 -6.06 10.20 -32.83
N LEU A 201 -4.76 10.40 -32.53
CA LEU A 201 -4.28 10.83 -31.21
C LEU A 201 -4.64 12.30 -30.91
N GLY A 202 -4.50 13.20 -31.88
CA GLY A 202 -4.92 14.59 -31.75
C GLY A 202 -6.44 14.78 -31.63
N LEU A 203 -7.23 13.86 -32.19
CA LEU A 203 -8.69 13.91 -32.06
C LEU A 203 -9.15 13.41 -30.69
N SER A 204 -8.47 12.39 -30.16
CA SER A 204 -8.68 11.90 -28.79
C SER A 204 -8.44 13.00 -27.77
N SER A 205 -7.37 13.79 -27.88
CA SER A 205 -7.09 14.88 -26.93
C SER A 205 -8.08 16.04 -26.99
N VAL A 206 -8.74 16.25 -28.14
CA VAL A 206 -9.78 17.28 -28.32
C VAL A 206 -11.13 16.83 -27.78
N LEU A 207 -11.48 15.55 -27.94
CA LEU A 207 -12.75 14.98 -27.47
C LEU A 207 -12.71 14.53 -26.00
N ALA A 208 -11.53 14.13 -25.52
CA ALA A 208 -11.27 13.71 -24.13
C ALA A 208 -11.79 14.67 -23.05
N PRO A 209 -11.83 16.01 -23.18
CA PRO A 209 -12.30 16.89 -22.11
C PRO A 209 -13.80 16.77 -21.82
N GLN A 210 -14.58 16.08 -22.68
CA GLN A 210 -16.06 16.06 -22.60
C GLN A 210 -16.65 14.66 -22.48
N LEU A 211 -15.85 13.61 -22.70
CA LEU A 211 -16.31 12.23 -22.66
C LEU A 211 -16.34 11.74 -21.22
N THR A 212 -17.51 11.33 -20.77
CA THR A 212 -17.70 10.64 -19.49
C THR A 212 -18.18 9.23 -19.78
N ARG A 213 -18.07 8.34 -18.80
CA ARG A 213 -18.61 6.99 -18.94
C ARG A 213 -20.10 7.01 -19.32
N SER A 214 -20.87 7.90 -18.68
CA SER A 214 -22.32 8.03 -18.88
C SER A 214 -22.72 8.53 -20.28
N ASN A 215 -21.87 9.32 -20.95
CA ASN A 215 -22.19 9.92 -22.25
C ASN A 215 -21.44 9.30 -23.44
N LEU A 216 -20.50 8.37 -23.18
CA LEU A 216 -19.62 7.78 -24.20
C LEU A 216 -20.39 7.25 -25.42
N ALA A 217 -21.46 6.47 -25.20
CA ALA A 217 -22.27 5.88 -26.27
C ALA A 217 -22.90 6.94 -27.19
N SER A 218 -23.27 8.10 -26.64
CA SER A 218 -23.94 9.19 -27.36
C SER A 218 -22.99 10.19 -28.00
N LYS A 219 -21.79 10.39 -27.43
CA LYS A 219 -20.85 11.45 -27.83
C LYS A 219 -19.64 10.94 -28.63
N LEU A 220 -19.36 9.65 -28.61
CA LEU A 220 -18.24 9.10 -29.38
C LEU A 220 -18.61 9.04 -30.86
N ALA A 221 -18.11 10.00 -31.66
CA ALA A 221 -18.44 10.11 -33.08
C ALA A 221 -17.66 9.13 -33.97
N LEU A 222 -16.47 8.68 -33.54
CA LEU A 222 -15.60 7.80 -34.32
C LEU A 222 -15.14 6.58 -33.51
N PRO A 223 -14.90 5.43 -34.16
CA PRO A 223 -14.45 4.21 -33.48
C PRO A 223 -12.96 4.29 -33.13
N LEU A 224 -12.64 4.96 -32.02
CA LEU A 224 -11.28 5.08 -31.51
C LEU A 224 -10.80 3.77 -30.88
N PRO A 225 -9.50 3.40 -30.97
CA PRO A 225 -8.97 2.21 -30.31
C PRO A 225 -8.96 2.35 -28.78
N PHE A 226 -8.77 3.57 -28.28
CA PHE A 226 -8.77 3.90 -26.86
C PHE A 226 -9.44 5.25 -26.63
N VAL A 227 -10.08 5.41 -25.47
CA VAL A 227 -10.68 6.66 -25.02
C VAL A 227 -10.33 6.89 -23.55
N THR A 228 -9.79 8.05 -23.22
CA THR A 228 -9.61 8.48 -21.82
C THR A 228 -10.83 9.28 -21.40
N MET A 229 -11.44 8.92 -20.28
CA MET A 229 -12.61 9.60 -19.75
C MET A 229 -12.22 10.85 -18.97
N ALA A 230 -12.98 11.93 -19.14
CA ALA A 230 -12.96 13.12 -18.29
C ALA A 230 -13.63 12.90 -16.93
N GLY A 231 -14.33 11.78 -16.75
CA GLY A 231 -15.06 11.44 -15.53
C GLY A 231 -15.94 10.21 -15.69
N TYR A 232 -16.43 9.67 -14.58
CA TYR A 232 -17.37 8.55 -14.57
C TYR A 232 -18.80 9.03 -14.90
N ALA A 233 -19.36 9.91 -14.08
CA ALA A 233 -20.71 10.45 -14.25
C ALA A 233 -20.71 11.85 -14.85
N ALA A 234 -19.77 12.70 -14.43
CA ALA A 234 -19.64 14.09 -14.84
C ALA A 234 -18.19 14.43 -15.18
N VAL A 235 -17.98 15.41 -16.06
CA VAL A 235 -16.63 15.89 -16.41
C VAL A 235 -15.96 16.45 -15.14
N GLY A 236 -14.74 15.99 -14.86
CA GLY A 236 -13.93 16.42 -13.72
C GLY A 236 -14.24 15.70 -12.41
N ASP A 237 -15.12 14.71 -12.38
CA ASP A 237 -15.28 13.87 -11.19
C ASP A 237 -14.06 12.93 -10.98
N LEU A 238 -14.03 12.23 -9.85
CA LEU A 238 -12.90 11.36 -9.48
C LEU A 238 -12.66 10.21 -10.48
N GLY A 239 -13.63 9.90 -11.35
CA GLY A 239 -13.51 8.88 -12.39
C GLY A 239 -12.68 9.32 -13.59
N ALA A 240 -12.19 10.57 -13.61
CA ALA A 240 -11.34 11.10 -14.65
C ALA A 240 -10.05 10.26 -14.80
N GLY A 241 -9.54 10.17 -16.03
CA GLY A 241 -8.35 9.40 -16.37
C GLY A 241 -8.60 7.90 -16.62
N ALA A 242 -9.82 7.39 -16.40
CA ALA A 242 -10.16 6.02 -16.77
C ALA A 242 -9.98 5.80 -18.28
N VAL A 243 -9.21 4.77 -18.67
CA VAL A 243 -8.96 4.45 -20.07
C VAL A 243 -9.85 3.30 -20.49
N TYR A 244 -10.60 3.46 -21.57
CA TYR A 244 -11.42 2.40 -22.16
C TYR A 244 -10.82 1.96 -23.49
N ALA A 245 -10.58 0.66 -23.65
CA ALA A 245 -10.07 0.05 -24.87
C ALA A 245 -11.20 -0.59 -25.68
N ARG A 246 -11.18 -0.38 -26.99
CA ARG A 246 -12.13 -0.98 -27.91
C ARG A 246 -11.94 -2.50 -27.98
N SER A 247 -13.03 -3.24 -28.02
CA SER A 247 -13.09 -4.70 -28.04
C SER A 247 -14.28 -5.19 -28.88
N ALA A 248 -14.17 -6.42 -29.39
CA ALA A 248 -15.28 -7.13 -30.02
C ALA A 248 -16.24 -7.74 -28.98
N THR A 249 -15.79 -7.96 -27.75
CA THR A 249 -16.56 -8.61 -26.67
C THR A 249 -16.70 -7.69 -25.45
N GLN A 250 -17.81 -7.85 -24.74
CA GLN A 250 -18.04 -7.19 -23.46
C GLN A 250 -17.03 -7.72 -22.43
N GLY A 251 -16.33 -6.79 -21.77
CA GLY A 251 -15.40 -7.07 -20.69
C GLY A 251 -15.72 -6.22 -19.46
N LEU A 252 -14.69 -5.93 -18.67
CA LEU A 252 -14.80 -5.16 -17.43
C LEU A 252 -15.43 -3.79 -17.69
N LEU A 253 -16.55 -3.52 -17.03
CA LEU A 253 -17.35 -2.29 -17.18
C LEU A 253 -17.67 -1.90 -18.63
N GLY A 254 -17.79 -2.89 -19.52
CA GLY A 254 -18.02 -2.69 -20.95
C GLY A 254 -19.19 -1.75 -21.27
N ILE A 255 -18.96 -0.81 -22.20
CA ILE A 255 -19.96 0.13 -22.72
C ILE A 255 -20.01 -0.03 -24.23
N GLN A 256 -21.20 -0.15 -24.79
CA GLN A 256 -21.35 -0.22 -26.24
C GLN A 256 -21.39 1.19 -26.84
N ALA A 257 -20.53 1.46 -27.81
CA ALA A 257 -20.52 2.71 -28.57
C ALA A 257 -20.07 2.42 -30.01
N GLN A 258 -20.71 3.03 -31.01
CA GLN A 258 -20.35 2.85 -32.42
C GLN A 258 -20.21 1.39 -32.86
N GLY A 259 -21.13 0.52 -32.40
CA GLY A 259 -21.14 -0.91 -32.75
C GLY A 259 -20.01 -1.75 -32.16
N ALA A 260 -19.20 -1.22 -31.24
CA ALA A 260 -18.14 -1.95 -30.54
C ALA A 260 -18.28 -1.84 -29.03
N TRP A 261 -17.64 -2.76 -28.30
CA TRP A 261 -17.50 -2.67 -26.86
C TRP A 261 -16.28 -1.81 -26.51
N TYR A 262 -16.41 -0.99 -25.49
CA TYR A 262 -15.33 -0.26 -24.86
C TYR A 262 -15.23 -0.77 -23.43
N ASN A 263 -14.15 -1.48 -23.12
CA ASN A 263 -13.93 -2.09 -21.81
C ASN A 263 -12.93 -1.26 -21.02
N LEU A 264 -13.14 -1.13 -19.71
CA LEU A 264 -12.19 -0.45 -18.84
C LEU A 264 -10.85 -1.18 -18.91
N SER A 265 -9.84 -0.46 -19.36
CA SER A 265 -8.43 -0.86 -19.33
C SER A 265 -7.83 -0.34 -18.03
N LEU A 266 -7.10 -1.20 -17.33
CA LEU A 266 -6.43 -0.86 -16.08
C LEU A 266 -4.92 -0.72 -16.35
N PRO A 267 -4.46 0.42 -16.89
CA PRO A 267 -3.04 0.63 -17.15
C PRO A 267 -2.24 0.49 -15.85
N GLY A 268 -1.10 -0.20 -15.92
CA GLY A 268 -0.30 -0.51 -14.74
C GLY A 268 -0.92 -1.53 -13.79
N ARG A 269 -2.05 -2.17 -14.15
CA ARG A 269 -2.76 -3.16 -13.34
C ARG A 269 -3.14 -2.60 -11.97
N ILE A 270 -3.73 -1.41 -11.95
CA ILE A 270 -4.25 -0.76 -10.75
C ILE A 270 -5.74 -0.48 -10.97
N ALA A 271 -6.55 -0.77 -9.95
CA ALA A 271 -7.96 -0.40 -9.92
C ALA A 271 -8.14 0.85 -9.05
N ASN A 272 -9.00 1.76 -9.48
CA ASN A 272 -9.37 2.94 -8.73
C ASN A 272 -10.89 2.93 -8.51
N PRO A 273 -11.40 2.95 -7.26
CA PRO A 273 -12.85 2.89 -6.99
C PRO A 273 -13.66 3.93 -7.75
N ALA A 274 -13.09 5.10 -8.04
CA ALA A 274 -13.78 6.14 -8.79
C ALA A 274 -14.02 5.78 -10.27
N TRP A 275 -13.17 4.93 -10.87
CA TRP A 275 -13.43 4.37 -12.21
C TRP A 275 -14.61 3.38 -12.23
N PHE A 276 -15.04 2.92 -11.05
CA PHE A 276 -16.22 2.08 -10.83
C PHE A 276 -17.43 2.87 -10.33
N GLY A 277 -17.33 4.21 -10.25
CA GLY A 277 -18.43 5.10 -9.90
C GLY A 277 -18.44 5.58 -8.46
N ALA A 278 -17.39 5.33 -7.68
CA ALA A 278 -17.25 5.94 -6.36
C ALA A 278 -17.17 7.47 -6.50
N LYS A 279 -17.95 8.20 -5.71
CA LYS A 279 -17.96 9.66 -5.71
C LYS A 279 -16.94 10.26 -4.76
N GLY A 280 -16.63 9.60 -3.65
CA GLY A 280 -15.64 10.09 -2.69
C GLY A 280 -16.00 11.43 -2.04
N ASP A 281 -17.30 11.71 -1.92
CA ASP A 281 -17.87 12.94 -1.34
C ASP A 281 -18.19 12.82 0.18
N GLY A 282 -17.97 11.65 0.76
CA GLY A 282 -18.22 11.31 2.16
C GLY A 282 -19.69 11.11 2.50
N ALA A 283 -20.60 11.18 1.51
CA ALA A 283 -22.04 11.14 1.70
C ALA A 283 -22.74 10.08 0.82
N THR A 284 -22.27 9.88 -0.40
CA THR A 284 -22.75 8.84 -1.31
C THR A 284 -22.13 7.51 -0.90
N ASP A 285 -22.95 6.47 -0.76
CA ASP A 285 -22.45 5.11 -0.51
C ASP A 285 -21.62 4.59 -1.70
N ASP A 286 -20.33 4.42 -1.44
CA ASP A 286 -19.32 3.99 -2.39
C ASP A 286 -19.01 2.48 -2.27
N THR A 287 -19.71 1.73 -1.41
CA THR A 287 -19.37 0.32 -1.15
C THR A 287 -19.34 -0.53 -2.42
N ALA A 288 -20.34 -0.41 -3.30
CA ALA A 288 -20.41 -1.21 -4.52
C ALA A 288 -19.23 -0.94 -5.48
N ALA A 289 -18.80 0.32 -5.56
CA ALA A 289 -17.67 0.72 -6.41
C ALA A 289 -16.33 0.21 -5.84
N TRP A 290 -16.17 0.25 -4.51
CA TRP A 290 -15.03 -0.36 -3.83
C TRP A 290 -14.99 -1.88 -4.01
N GLN A 291 -16.12 -2.56 -3.86
CA GLN A 291 -16.21 -3.99 -4.11
C GLN A 291 -15.82 -4.34 -5.55
N ALA A 292 -16.35 -3.60 -6.53
CA ALA A 292 -16.02 -3.81 -7.93
C ALA A 292 -14.53 -3.59 -8.24
N ALA A 293 -13.88 -2.62 -7.58
CA ALA A 293 -12.44 -2.41 -7.70
C ALA A 293 -11.63 -3.58 -7.13
N VAL A 294 -11.97 -4.06 -5.92
CA VAL A 294 -11.31 -5.23 -5.30
C VAL A 294 -11.53 -6.49 -6.13
N ASP A 295 -12.72 -6.66 -6.70
CA ASP A 295 -13.08 -7.83 -7.50
C ASP A 295 -12.29 -7.97 -8.80
N THR A 296 -11.60 -6.91 -9.23
CA THR A 296 -10.68 -6.98 -10.37
C THR A 296 -9.45 -7.87 -10.10
N GLY A 297 -9.13 -8.13 -8.83
CA GLY A 297 -7.92 -8.84 -8.42
C GLY A 297 -6.63 -8.03 -8.55
N PHE A 298 -6.74 -6.74 -8.90
CA PHE A 298 -5.60 -5.82 -8.97
C PHE A 298 -5.51 -4.95 -7.71
N PRO A 299 -4.33 -4.37 -7.40
CA PRO A 299 -4.19 -3.36 -6.36
C PRO A 299 -5.20 -2.23 -6.52
N VAL A 300 -5.97 -1.99 -5.47
CA VAL A 300 -6.90 -0.87 -5.35
C VAL A 300 -6.15 0.32 -4.77
N VAL A 301 -6.04 1.37 -5.58
CA VAL A 301 -5.44 2.65 -5.19
C VAL A 301 -6.53 3.71 -5.26
N ALA A 302 -6.88 4.28 -4.11
CA ALA A 302 -7.80 5.40 -4.08
C ALA A 302 -7.18 6.64 -4.73
N SER A 303 -8.00 7.38 -5.48
CA SER A 303 -7.55 8.42 -6.42
C SER A 303 -6.86 9.59 -5.73
N THR A 304 -5.99 10.26 -6.48
CA THR A 304 -5.63 11.66 -6.28
C THR A 304 -6.59 12.54 -7.10
N PRO A 305 -7.17 13.62 -6.52
CA PRO A 305 -6.92 14.19 -5.20
C PRO A 305 -7.53 13.36 -4.05
N PRO A 306 -7.07 13.56 -2.79
CA PRO A 306 -7.63 12.89 -1.62
C PRO A 306 -9.16 13.03 -1.55
N ALA A 307 -9.84 11.91 -1.35
CA ALA A 307 -11.29 11.84 -1.29
C ALA A 307 -11.77 11.20 0.02
N SER A 308 -13.06 11.38 0.33
CA SER A 308 -13.72 10.75 1.48
C SER A 308 -14.74 9.73 0.98
N TYR A 309 -14.51 8.43 1.15
CA TYR A 309 -15.45 7.42 0.67
C TYR A 309 -16.38 6.98 1.79
N LEU A 310 -17.69 7.03 1.58
CA LEU A 310 -18.64 6.43 2.52
C LEU A 310 -18.81 4.94 2.20
N ILE A 311 -18.53 4.07 3.16
CA ILE A 311 -18.73 2.61 3.03
C ILE A 311 -19.82 2.19 4.02
N ASN A 312 -20.99 1.75 3.53
CA ASN A 312 -22.13 1.38 4.37
C ASN A 312 -22.27 -0.12 4.64
N SER A 313 -21.50 -0.95 3.92
CA SER A 313 -21.52 -2.41 4.01
C SER A 313 -20.11 -2.98 3.75
N THR A 314 -19.93 -4.27 4.00
CA THR A 314 -18.62 -4.93 3.93
C THR A 314 -18.05 -4.96 2.53
N VAL A 315 -16.78 -4.55 2.40
CA VAL A 315 -15.93 -4.83 1.23
C VAL A 315 -15.18 -6.13 1.48
N LEU A 316 -15.45 -7.13 0.65
CA LEU A 316 -14.85 -8.45 0.69
C LEU A 316 -13.49 -8.45 0.01
N LEU A 317 -12.44 -8.71 0.79
CA LEU A 317 -11.07 -8.89 0.35
C LEU A 317 -10.85 -10.30 -0.17
N ARG A 318 -10.35 -10.40 -1.40
CA ARG A 318 -9.89 -11.63 -2.04
C ARG A 318 -8.43 -11.92 -1.71
N ILE A 319 -7.96 -13.12 -2.02
CA ILE A 319 -6.53 -13.48 -1.97
C ILE A 319 -5.72 -12.47 -2.81
N GLY A 320 -4.65 -11.93 -2.23
CA GLY A 320 -3.75 -10.95 -2.86
C GLY A 320 -4.31 -9.54 -2.96
N SER A 321 -5.44 -9.24 -2.29
CA SER A 321 -6.02 -7.89 -2.32
C SER A 321 -5.08 -6.87 -1.71
N ILE A 322 -4.73 -5.83 -2.47
CA ILE A 322 -3.96 -4.71 -1.96
C ILE A 322 -4.87 -3.48 -1.99
N VAL A 323 -5.12 -2.88 -0.83
CA VAL A 323 -5.87 -1.63 -0.67
C VAL A 323 -4.91 -0.58 -0.12
N ARG A 324 -4.65 0.48 -0.89
CA ARG A 324 -3.76 1.55 -0.45
C ARG A 324 -4.15 2.93 -0.94
N SER A 325 -3.59 3.97 -0.31
CA SER A 325 -3.59 5.32 -0.85
C SER A 325 -2.40 5.56 -1.80
N ASP A 326 -2.50 6.59 -2.64
CA ASP A 326 -1.53 6.92 -3.70
C ASP A 326 -0.25 7.62 -3.20
N GLY A 327 -0.06 7.79 -1.89
CA GLY A 327 1.19 8.32 -1.36
C GLY A 327 1.14 8.77 0.10
N PRO A 328 2.31 9.03 0.72
CA PRO A 328 2.44 9.37 2.14
C PRO A 328 1.75 10.68 2.54
N SER A 329 1.49 11.58 1.58
CA SER A 329 0.83 12.88 1.82
C SER A 329 -0.64 12.90 1.40
N ALA A 330 -1.11 11.91 0.64
CA ALA A 330 -2.48 11.82 0.15
C ALA A 330 -3.25 10.83 1.03
N ILE A 331 -3.59 11.25 2.26
CA ILE A 331 -4.38 10.41 3.16
C ILE A 331 -5.80 10.30 2.58
N THR A 332 -6.08 9.19 1.90
CA THR A 332 -7.45 8.84 1.54
C THR A 332 -8.21 8.53 2.82
N LYS A 333 -9.36 9.17 2.98
CA LYS A 333 -10.25 8.95 4.12
C LYS A 333 -11.36 7.99 3.71
N ILE A 334 -11.49 6.89 4.42
CA ILE A 334 -12.62 5.99 4.37
C ILE A 334 -13.48 6.30 5.59
N VAL A 335 -14.65 6.87 5.33
CA VAL A 335 -15.64 7.17 6.35
C VAL A 335 -16.60 5.99 6.39
N VAL A 336 -16.70 5.34 7.54
CA VAL A 336 -17.57 4.19 7.74
C VAL A 336 -18.64 4.60 8.74
N THR A 337 -19.83 4.91 8.22
CA THR A 337 -21.04 5.15 9.02
C THR A 337 -22.00 3.99 8.86
N THR A 338 -21.52 2.77 9.02
CA THR A 338 -22.44 1.64 9.09
C THR A 338 -23.17 1.69 10.44
N THR A 339 -24.49 1.56 10.43
CA THR A 339 -25.24 1.09 11.60
C THR A 339 -25.27 -0.44 11.64
N SER A 340 -24.73 -1.11 10.62
CA SER A 340 -24.70 -2.57 10.54
C SER A 340 -23.56 -3.13 11.40
N ASP A 341 -23.80 -4.30 11.98
CA ASP A 341 -22.80 -5.08 12.74
C ASP A 341 -21.75 -5.76 11.84
N LEU A 342 -21.64 -5.32 10.58
CA LEU A 342 -20.80 -5.93 9.57
C LEU A 342 -19.47 -5.18 9.40
N PRO A 343 -18.34 -5.90 9.26
CA PRO A 343 -17.04 -5.27 9.17
C PRO A 343 -16.83 -4.42 7.93
N THR A 344 -15.98 -3.38 7.99
CA THR A 344 -15.67 -2.57 6.80
C THR A 344 -14.94 -3.38 5.74
N PHE A 345 -13.82 -4.00 6.13
CA PHE A 345 -13.06 -4.90 5.27
C PHE A 345 -13.11 -6.30 5.87
N ARG A 346 -13.49 -7.27 5.05
CA ARG A 346 -13.56 -8.67 5.49
C ARG A 346 -12.91 -9.61 4.52
N GLY A 347 -12.20 -10.61 5.03
CA GLY A 347 -11.82 -11.76 4.24
C GLY A 347 -13.02 -12.50 3.62
N ALA A 348 -12.98 -12.79 2.32
CA ALA A 348 -14.11 -13.33 1.56
C ALA A 348 -14.41 -14.83 1.79
N GLY A 349 -14.92 -15.26 2.95
CA GLY A 349 -15.33 -16.66 3.19
C GLY A 349 -14.27 -17.56 3.87
N ASN A 350 -14.44 -18.88 3.82
CA ASN A 350 -13.72 -19.86 4.67
C ASN A 350 -12.21 -20.07 4.34
N SER A 351 -11.61 -19.30 3.43
CA SER A 351 -10.21 -19.50 2.98
C SER A 351 -9.49 -18.20 2.61
N GLN A 352 -9.99 -17.04 3.02
CA GLN A 352 -9.91 -15.87 2.14
C GLN A 352 -9.49 -14.60 2.83
N ALA A 353 -8.23 -14.27 2.64
CA ALA A 353 -7.66 -13.00 2.18
C ALA A 353 -6.14 -13.16 2.30
N HIS A 354 -5.60 -14.31 1.87
CA HIS A 354 -4.16 -14.57 1.97
C HIS A 354 -3.39 -13.48 1.23
N ASN A 355 -2.30 -13.00 1.82
CA ASN A 355 -1.50 -11.93 1.25
C ASN A 355 -2.29 -10.61 1.03
N ALA A 356 -3.32 -10.33 1.84
CA ALA A 356 -4.00 -9.04 1.78
C ALA A 356 -3.20 -7.95 2.48
N LEU A 357 -3.14 -6.77 1.86
CA LEU A 357 -2.46 -5.59 2.39
C LEU A 357 -3.43 -4.42 2.44
N ILE A 358 -3.60 -3.81 3.61
CA ILE A 358 -4.27 -2.53 3.80
C ILE A 358 -3.21 -1.53 4.24
N SER A 359 -3.01 -0.44 3.49
CA SER A 359 -1.96 0.52 3.85
C SER A 359 -2.22 1.98 3.51
N GLY A 360 -1.76 2.89 4.37
CA GLY A 360 -1.78 4.33 4.08
C GLY A 360 -3.17 4.96 4.08
N ILE A 361 -4.18 4.30 4.65
CA ILE A 361 -5.56 4.79 4.66
C ILE A 361 -5.96 5.31 6.05
N GLU A 362 -6.83 6.32 6.06
CA GLU A 362 -7.54 6.72 7.28
C GLU A 362 -8.93 6.06 7.29
N ILE A 363 -9.29 5.36 8.37
CA ILE A 363 -10.63 4.79 8.55
C ILE A 363 -11.29 5.46 9.75
N ASN A 364 -12.47 6.06 9.57
CA ASN A 364 -13.29 6.59 10.68
C ASN A 364 -14.57 5.77 10.80
N HIS A 365 -14.62 4.89 11.80
CA HIS A 365 -15.69 3.94 12.03
C HIS A 365 -16.58 4.35 13.21
N SER A 366 -17.84 4.64 12.92
CA SER A 366 -18.83 5.03 13.94
C SER A 366 -19.83 3.91 14.29
N GLY A 367 -19.75 2.76 13.62
CA GLY A 367 -20.57 1.57 13.88
C GLY A 367 -20.03 0.66 14.98
N ASP A 368 -20.83 -0.38 15.29
CA ASP A 368 -20.52 -1.40 16.31
C ASP A 368 -19.65 -2.55 15.76
N ALA A 369 -19.51 -2.68 14.44
CA ALA A 369 -18.80 -3.78 13.82
C ALA A 369 -17.27 -3.80 14.04
N ILE A 370 -16.65 -4.91 13.67
CA ILE A 370 -15.18 -5.00 13.52
C ILE A 370 -14.76 -4.10 12.36
N VAL A 371 -13.67 -3.34 12.45
CA VAL A 371 -13.27 -2.48 11.32
C VAL A 371 -12.58 -3.31 10.23
N ILE A 372 -11.60 -4.11 10.62
CA ILE A 372 -10.85 -5.01 9.72
C ILE A 372 -10.97 -6.42 10.27
N ASP A 373 -11.69 -7.28 9.56
CA ASP A 373 -11.84 -8.70 9.89
C ASP A 373 -11.12 -9.52 8.83
N PHE A 374 -9.90 -9.94 9.14
CA PHE A 374 -9.16 -10.83 8.26
C PHE A 374 -9.78 -12.24 8.21
N GLY A 375 -10.53 -12.67 9.22
CA GLY A 375 -11.00 -14.06 9.27
C GLY A 375 -9.81 -15.02 9.27
N TYR A 376 -9.89 -16.09 8.45
CA TYR A 376 -8.89 -17.16 8.34
C TYR A 376 -7.84 -16.84 7.28
N ASN A 377 -6.66 -16.35 7.71
CA ASN A 377 -5.68 -15.81 6.77
C ASN A 377 -4.24 -16.27 6.98
N LEU A 378 -3.48 -16.16 5.89
CA LEU A 378 -2.03 -16.28 5.85
C LEU A 378 -1.46 -14.97 5.31
N ALA A 379 -0.48 -14.40 6.03
CA ALA A 379 0.33 -13.28 5.56
C ALA A 379 -0.47 -11.99 5.25
N CYS A 380 -1.42 -11.61 6.11
CA CYS A 380 -2.11 -10.32 6.00
C CYS A 380 -1.31 -9.18 6.64
N GLU A 381 -1.46 -7.97 6.12
CA GLU A 381 -0.77 -6.79 6.64
C GLU A 381 -1.70 -5.57 6.72
N VAL A 382 -1.69 -4.89 7.87
CA VAL A 382 -2.22 -3.53 8.05
C VAL A 382 -1.06 -2.63 8.44
N ARG A 383 -0.73 -1.64 7.61
CA ARG A 383 0.37 -0.74 7.92
C ARG A 383 0.15 0.72 7.56
N ASN A 384 0.77 1.61 8.33
CA ASN A 384 0.72 3.06 8.08
C ASN A 384 -0.73 3.59 7.99
N CYS A 385 -1.67 2.96 8.69
CA CYS A 385 -3.06 3.39 8.71
C CYS A 385 -3.36 4.25 9.93
N THR A 386 -4.34 5.15 9.80
CA THR A 386 -4.97 5.82 10.94
C THR A 386 -6.39 5.29 11.09
N ILE A 387 -6.71 4.62 12.19
CA ILE A 387 -8.03 4.00 12.39
C ILE A 387 -8.67 4.62 13.63
N ARG A 388 -9.85 5.20 13.48
CA ARG A 388 -10.62 5.78 14.58
C ARG A 388 -11.93 5.04 14.72
N ALA A 389 -12.18 4.45 15.88
CA ALA A 389 -13.44 3.78 16.17
C ALA A 389 -14.15 4.50 17.33
N SER A 390 -15.32 5.09 17.08
CA SER A 390 -15.95 6.04 18.01
C SER A 390 -17.25 5.59 18.67
N LYS A 391 -17.72 4.37 18.37
CA LYS A 391 -18.94 3.84 18.99
C LYS A 391 -18.68 3.44 20.44
N SER A 392 -18.94 4.36 21.37
CA SER A 392 -18.64 4.21 22.80
C SER A 392 -19.29 3.02 23.49
N THR A 393 -20.37 2.45 22.93
CA THR A 393 -21.05 1.26 23.46
C THR A 393 -20.56 -0.06 22.85
N SER A 394 -19.71 0.00 21.83
CA SER A 394 -19.25 -1.19 21.13
C SER A 394 -18.29 -2.02 21.98
N THR A 395 -18.43 -3.34 21.90
CA THR A 395 -17.50 -4.31 22.52
C THR A 395 -16.68 -5.06 21.47
N LYS A 396 -16.93 -4.85 20.17
CA LYS A 396 -16.22 -5.55 19.10
C LYS A 396 -14.81 -5.00 18.93
N PRO A 397 -13.83 -5.85 18.58
CA PRO A 397 -12.48 -5.37 18.34
C PRO A 397 -12.41 -4.49 17.08
N ILE A 398 -11.36 -3.67 16.95
CA ILE A 398 -11.15 -2.85 15.75
C ILE A 398 -10.53 -3.71 14.64
N ILE A 399 -9.44 -4.41 14.94
CA ILE A 399 -8.77 -5.35 14.04
C ILE A 399 -8.93 -6.74 14.62
N TYR A 400 -9.48 -7.64 13.83
CA TYR A 400 -9.65 -9.04 14.16
C TYR A 400 -8.93 -9.92 13.14
N TYR A 401 -8.18 -10.90 13.62
CA TYR A 401 -7.57 -11.90 12.74
C TYR A 401 -7.47 -13.27 13.40
N ARG A 402 -7.58 -14.31 12.57
CA ARG A 402 -7.31 -15.70 12.89
C ARG A 402 -6.34 -16.23 11.84
N GLY A 403 -5.05 -16.32 12.14
CA GLY A 403 -4.12 -16.70 11.07
C GLY A 403 -2.66 -16.48 11.38
N SER A 404 -1.80 -17.02 10.52
CA SER A 404 -0.34 -16.88 10.64
C SER A 404 0.21 -15.71 9.83
N PHE A 405 1.40 -15.27 10.21
CA PHE A 405 2.16 -14.23 9.51
C PHE A 405 1.40 -12.90 9.38
N THR A 406 0.43 -12.63 10.28
CA THR A 406 -0.34 -11.39 10.23
C THR A 406 0.49 -10.26 10.84
N LYS A 407 0.59 -9.15 10.11
CA LYS A 407 1.39 -7.97 10.47
C LYS A 407 0.51 -6.77 10.71
N ILE A 408 0.59 -6.17 11.88
CA ILE A 408 -0.06 -4.90 12.24
C ILE A 408 1.06 -3.95 12.62
N ILE A 409 1.48 -3.09 11.69
CA ILE A 409 2.74 -2.34 11.79
C ILE A 409 2.55 -0.85 11.55
N SER A 410 3.13 0.01 12.39
CA SER A 410 3.17 1.47 12.15
C SER A 410 1.78 2.11 11.99
N ASN A 411 0.79 1.62 12.72
CA ASN A 411 -0.56 2.18 12.69
C ASN A 411 -0.80 3.13 13.86
N ARG A 412 -1.65 4.13 13.65
CA ARG A 412 -2.30 4.87 14.73
C ARG A 412 -3.73 4.38 14.87
N VAL A 413 -4.13 3.93 16.07
CA VAL A 413 -5.49 3.49 16.34
C VAL A 413 -6.08 4.22 17.54
N ASP A 414 -7.10 5.04 17.28
CA ASP A 414 -7.87 5.73 18.31
C ASP A 414 -9.15 4.91 18.61
N ASN A 415 -9.13 4.14 19.70
CA ASN A 415 -10.23 3.29 20.18
C ASN A 415 -11.07 4.02 21.25
N PHE A 416 -12.07 4.78 20.82
CA PHE A 416 -13.04 5.45 21.71
C PHE A 416 -14.29 4.57 21.98
N ARG A 417 -14.15 3.24 21.91
CA ARG A 417 -15.21 2.28 22.27
C ARG A 417 -15.20 1.97 23.78
N THR A 418 -16.04 1.03 24.22
CA THR A 418 -16.02 0.57 25.63
C THR A 418 -14.67 -0.01 25.99
N THR A 419 -14.36 -0.08 27.29
CA THR A 419 -13.17 -0.77 27.80
C THR A 419 -13.13 -2.27 27.45
N ASN A 420 -14.23 -2.88 27.03
CA ASN A 420 -14.27 -4.28 26.59
C ASN A 420 -14.00 -4.46 25.09
N SER A 421 -13.87 -3.36 24.33
CA SER A 421 -13.46 -3.39 22.94
C SER A 421 -11.94 -3.26 22.83
N TYR A 422 -11.30 -4.21 22.14
CA TYR A 422 -9.85 -4.23 21.92
C TYR A 422 -9.47 -3.62 20.58
N VAL A 423 -8.33 -2.94 20.50
CA VAL A 423 -7.75 -2.50 19.22
C VAL A 423 -7.43 -3.72 18.35
N VAL A 424 -6.68 -4.68 18.89
CA VAL A 424 -6.35 -5.93 18.19
C VAL A 424 -6.92 -7.09 18.98
N HIS A 425 -7.63 -7.98 18.32
CA HIS A 425 -7.96 -9.29 18.86
C HIS A 425 -7.37 -10.37 17.96
N CYS A 426 -6.32 -11.00 18.48
CA CYS A 426 -5.64 -12.15 17.91
C CYS A 426 -6.27 -13.41 18.49
N ASP A 427 -6.92 -14.19 17.65
CA ASP A 427 -7.57 -15.44 18.04
C ASP A 427 -7.04 -16.58 17.16
N ARG A 428 -7.37 -17.83 17.49
CA ARG A 428 -7.10 -18.98 16.61
C ARG A 428 -8.37 -19.36 15.84
N ARG A 429 -8.18 -20.17 14.81
CA ARG A 429 -9.22 -20.78 13.98
C ARG A 429 -10.14 -21.70 14.79
N GLN A 430 -11.35 -21.23 15.13
CA GLN A 430 -12.46 -22.13 15.46
C GLN A 430 -12.95 -22.72 14.13
N ASP A 431 -12.54 -23.95 13.83
CA ASP A 431 -13.22 -24.69 12.78
C ASP A 431 -14.61 -25.04 13.26
N ASP A 432 -15.59 -24.77 12.40
CA ASP A 432 -16.94 -25.26 12.54
C ASP A 432 -16.88 -26.78 12.71
N LYS A 433 -17.07 -27.24 13.95
CA LYS A 433 -17.02 -28.66 14.37
C LYS A 433 -17.92 -29.55 13.50
N THR A 434 -18.84 -28.97 12.73
CA THR A 434 -19.74 -29.69 11.83
C THR A 434 -19.10 -30.14 10.52
N LYS A 435 -17.94 -29.61 10.12
CA LYS A 435 -17.23 -30.06 8.90
C LYS A 435 -16.29 -31.22 9.24
N ASN A 436 -16.87 -32.42 9.15
CA ASN A 436 -16.21 -33.72 9.21
C ASN A 436 -15.27 -33.96 8.01
N SER A 437 -14.36 -33.01 7.70
CA SER A 437 -13.36 -33.19 6.66
C SER A 437 -12.21 -34.00 7.24
N SER A 438 -12.03 -35.22 6.74
CA SER A 438 -10.92 -36.14 6.99
C SER A 438 -9.53 -35.60 6.61
N ASN A 439 -9.38 -34.29 6.45
CA ASN A 439 -8.12 -33.63 6.12
C ASN A 439 -7.61 -32.91 7.38
N GLU A 440 -6.89 -33.64 8.22
CA GLU A 440 -6.33 -33.13 9.49
C GLU A 440 -5.45 -31.88 9.30
N PHE A 441 -4.84 -31.69 8.13
CA PHE A 441 -4.03 -30.51 7.83
C PHE A 441 -4.86 -29.27 7.48
N ALA A 442 -6.06 -29.45 6.95
CA ALA A 442 -6.97 -28.33 6.72
C ALA A 442 -7.50 -27.75 8.04
N ASN A 443 -7.35 -28.45 9.17
CA ASN A 443 -7.88 -28.05 10.48
C ASN A 443 -6.81 -27.51 11.46
N GLN A 444 -5.59 -27.28 10.98
CA GLN A 444 -4.44 -26.88 11.81
C GLN A 444 -3.72 -25.64 11.27
N GLU A 445 -4.46 -24.64 10.80
CA GLU A 445 -3.83 -23.33 10.60
C GLU A 445 -3.50 -22.74 11.97
N LEU A 446 -2.24 -22.94 12.34
CA LEU A 446 -1.61 -22.33 13.51
C LEU A 446 -1.65 -20.81 13.33
N ASN A 447 -1.56 -20.07 14.43
CA ASN A 447 -1.29 -18.64 14.41
C ASN A 447 0.16 -18.48 14.87
N ILE A 448 1.09 -18.59 13.93
CA ILE A 448 2.52 -18.44 14.15
C ILE A 448 3.02 -17.17 13.48
N GLU A 449 4.08 -16.60 14.05
CA GLU A 449 4.84 -15.48 13.51
C GLU A 449 3.99 -14.23 13.18
N SER A 450 2.92 -14.00 13.95
CA SER A 450 2.16 -12.75 13.86
C SER A 450 2.91 -11.63 14.58
N LEU A 451 2.93 -10.43 13.99
CA LEU A 451 3.70 -9.28 14.45
C LEU A 451 2.79 -8.07 14.65
N ILE A 452 2.75 -7.54 15.87
CA ILE A 452 2.08 -6.30 16.24
C ILE A 452 3.17 -5.33 16.70
N ASN A 453 3.57 -4.42 15.82
CA ASN A 453 4.82 -3.68 16.03
C ASN A 453 4.76 -2.20 15.63
N ASP A 454 5.45 -1.33 16.37
CA ASP A 454 5.58 0.11 16.06
C ASP A 454 4.22 0.84 15.96
N ASN A 455 3.17 0.36 16.65
CA ASN A 455 1.85 1.00 16.62
C ASN A 455 1.66 2.00 17.77
N TYR A 456 0.74 2.95 17.58
CA TYR A 456 0.26 3.86 18.61
C TYR A 456 -1.24 3.66 18.88
N PHE A 457 -1.60 3.30 20.10
CA PHE A 457 -2.99 3.06 20.54
C PHE A 457 -3.45 4.17 21.51
N ALA A 458 -4.64 4.71 21.33
CA ALA A 458 -5.18 5.74 22.22
C ALA A 458 -6.69 5.61 22.39
N GLY A 459 -7.26 6.17 23.46
CA GLY A 459 -8.71 6.27 23.66
C GLY A 459 -9.24 5.56 24.92
N THR A 460 -10.55 5.29 24.95
CA THR A 460 -11.25 4.74 26.11
C THR A 460 -11.28 3.20 26.15
N GLY A 461 -11.04 2.54 25.01
CA GLY A 461 -11.07 1.08 24.90
C GLY A 461 -9.81 0.39 25.41
N SER A 462 -9.69 -0.91 25.12
CA SER A 462 -8.52 -1.75 25.41
C SER A 462 -7.59 -1.92 24.21
N GLY A 463 -6.37 -2.38 24.44
CA GLY A 463 -5.32 -2.51 23.43
C GLY A 463 -5.37 -3.85 22.73
N ILE A 464 -4.60 -4.83 23.20
CA ILE A 464 -4.46 -6.13 22.53
C ILE A 464 -5.13 -7.22 23.36
N LEU A 465 -5.94 -8.07 22.72
CA LEU A 465 -6.40 -9.35 23.24
C LEU A 465 -5.71 -10.47 22.46
N ILE A 466 -4.98 -11.32 23.16
CA ILE A 466 -4.46 -12.59 22.66
C ILE A 466 -5.30 -13.69 23.29
N GLY A 467 -6.35 -14.07 22.58
CA GLY A 467 -7.48 -14.83 23.11
C GLY A 467 -7.51 -16.28 22.64
N ALA A 468 -8.39 -17.03 23.29
CA ALA A 468 -9.01 -18.22 22.71
C ALA A 468 -10.53 -18.05 22.83
N SER A 469 -11.23 -17.92 21.71
CA SER A 469 -12.70 -18.12 21.70
C SER A 469 -13.03 -19.54 22.20
N GLU A 470 -14.22 -19.74 22.81
CA GLU A 470 -14.62 -20.85 23.72
C GLU A 470 -14.35 -22.31 23.29
N ASP A 471 -13.83 -22.56 22.09
CA ASP A 471 -13.54 -23.89 21.55
C ASP A 471 -12.24 -23.97 20.75
N CYS A 472 -11.41 -22.95 20.80
CA CYS A 472 -10.23 -22.84 19.97
C CYS A 472 -8.94 -23.09 20.76
N PRO A 473 -7.96 -23.86 20.24
CA PRO A 473 -6.65 -23.92 20.88
C PRO A 473 -5.98 -22.54 20.93
N ARG A 474 -4.93 -22.40 21.73
CA ARG A 474 -4.12 -21.17 21.82
C ARG A 474 -3.45 -20.78 20.48
N PRO A 475 -3.28 -19.47 20.18
CA PRO A 475 -2.31 -18.99 19.20
C PRO A 475 -0.90 -19.50 19.55
N GLU A 476 -0.01 -19.62 18.56
CA GLU A 476 1.26 -20.33 18.73
C GLU A 476 2.52 -19.45 18.74
N GLY A 477 2.47 -18.27 18.12
CA GLY A 477 3.58 -17.33 18.16
C GLY A 477 3.14 -15.93 17.80
N VAL A 478 3.11 -15.04 18.80
CA VAL A 478 2.80 -13.61 18.60
C VAL A 478 3.97 -12.77 19.13
N SER A 479 4.44 -11.83 18.32
CA SER A 479 5.41 -10.82 18.71
C SER A 479 4.72 -9.46 18.82
N VAL A 480 4.76 -8.87 20.00
CA VAL A 480 4.22 -7.54 20.31
C VAL A 480 5.41 -6.65 20.69
N SER A 481 5.80 -5.71 19.84
CA SER A 481 6.99 -4.90 20.09
C SER A 481 6.87 -3.42 19.77
N ARG A 482 7.57 -2.57 20.53
CA ARG A 482 7.68 -1.11 20.24
C ARG A 482 6.34 -0.40 20.04
N ASN A 483 5.26 -0.89 20.65
CA ASN A 483 3.97 -0.23 20.60
C ASN A 483 3.88 0.82 21.72
N GLY A 484 3.27 1.96 21.43
CA GLY A 484 2.90 2.96 22.44
C GLY A 484 1.38 2.95 22.66
N SER A 485 0.95 3.10 23.90
CA SER A 485 -0.46 3.08 24.26
C SER A 485 -0.79 4.10 25.34
N ILE A 486 -1.86 4.87 25.14
CA ILE A 486 -2.52 5.72 26.14
C ILE A 486 -4.01 5.37 26.13
N LEU A 487 -4.34 4.21 26.67
CA LEU A 487 -5.68 3.64 26.66
C LEU A 487 -6.26 3.63 28.07
N GLN A 488 -7.57 3.79 28.22
CA GLN A 488 -8.23 3.68 29.53
C GLN A 488 -8.67 2.25 29.87
N GLY A 489 -8.68 1.34 28.90
CA GLY A 489 -8.90 -0.10 29.11
C GLY A 489 -7.60 -0.85 29.38
N VAL A 490 -7.66 -2.18 29.28
CA VAL A 490 -6.51 -3.06 29.49
C VAL A 490 -5.52 -2.87 28.34
N GLY A 491 -4.23 -2.71 28.65
CA GLY A 491 -3.20 -2.55 27.61
C GLY A 491 -3.08 -3.80 26.75
N ILE A 492 -2.69 -4.91 27.36
CA ILE A 492 -2.66 -6.24 26.74
C ILE A 492 -3.29 -7.29 27.66
N LYS A 493 -4.23 -8.07 27.13
CA LYS A 493 -4.83 -9.24 27.79
C LYS A 493 -4.40 -10.51 27.06
N VAL A 494 -3.94 -11.50 27.82
CA VAL A 494 -3.49 -12.80 27.31
C VAL A 494 -4.29 -13.90 27.98
N GLU A 495 -5.15 -14.54 27.21
CA GLU A 495 -6.01 -15.63 27.69
C GLU A 495 -5.50 -17.01 27.28
N ALA A 496 -4.83 -17.08 26.13
CA ALA A 496 -4.26 -18.32 25.60
C ALA A 496 -3.11 -17.97 24.65
N ILE A 497 -1.95 -18.62 24.80
CA ILE A 497 -0.80 -18.47 23.88
C ILE A 497 0.22 -19.59 24.14
N LEU A 498 0.88 -20.12 23.09
CA LEU A 498 2.03 -21.03 23.26
C LEU A 498 3.33 -20.25 23.50
N TRP A 499 3.52 -19.17 22.75
CA TRP A 499 4.70 -18.31 22.82
C TRP A 499 4.34 -16.86 22.49
N LEU A 500 4.70 -15.95 23.39
CA LEU A 500 4.52 -14.50 23.25
C LEU A 500 5.87 -13.82 23.43
N LYS A 501 6.34 -13.08 22.45
CA LYS A 501 7.42 -12.11 22.62
C LYS A 501 6.83 -10.72 22.81
N HIS A 502 7.06 -10.10 23.95
CA HIS A 502 6.50 -8.81 24.33
C HIS A 502 7.63 -7.84 24.66
N THR A 503 8.10 -7.03 23.71
CA THR A 503 9.34 -6.26 23.89
C THR A 503 9.24 -4.78 23.59
N ASP A 504 9.82 -3.93 24.43
CA ASP A 504 9.95 -2.48 24.19
C ASP A 504 8.61 -1.72 24.04
N ASN A 505 7.53 -2.21 24.64
CA ASN A 505 6.22 -1.55 24.57
C ASN A 505 6.04 -0.53 25.71
N THR A 506 5.27 0.53 25.43
CA THR A 506 4.79 1.51 26.40
C THR A 506 3.29 1.34 26.58
N TRP A 507 2.86 0.83 27.73
CA TRP A 507 1.47 0.72 28.13
C TRP A 507 1.18 1.75 29.22
N ASP A 508 0.78 2.96 28.81
CA ASP A 508 0.48 4.06 29.72
C ASP A 508 -1.03 4.23 29.93
N GLN A 509 -1.38 4.65 31.14
CA GLN A 509 -2.74 4.93 31.61
C GLN A 509 -3.75 3.77 31.54
N ALA A 510 -3.30 2.55 31.26
CA ALA A 510 -4.16 1.38 31.16
C ALA A 510 -4.92 1.08 32.45
N ARG A 511 -6.19 0.65 32.35
CA ARG A 511 -7.02 0.23 33.49
C ARG A 511 -7.85 -1.02 33.20
N PRO A 512 -8.07 -1.89 34.20
CA PRO A 512 -7.40 -1.88 35.50
C PRO A 512 -5.93 -2.31 35.44
N TYR A 513 -5.49 -2.89 34.31
CA TYR A 513 -4.15 -3.48 34.19
C TYR A 513 -3.47 -3.07 32.87
N ALA A 514 -2.17 -2.81 32.92
CA ALA A 514 -1.37 -2.65 31.70
C ALA A 514 -1.18 -3.99 30.99
N MET A 515 -0.90 -5.05 31.74
CA MET A 515 -0.91 -6.43 31.26
C MET A 515 -1.78 -7.32 32.14
N TRP A 516 -2.70 -8.07 31.54
CA TRP A 516 -3.57 -9.02 32.21
C TRP A 516 -3.40 -10.42 31.61
N ILE A 517 -2.82 -11.33 32.37
CA ILE A 517 -2.73 -12.74 32.02
C ILE A 517 -3.90 -13.46 32.71
N GLN A 518 -4.85 -13.95 31.93
CA GLN A 518 -6.04 -14.67 32.42
C GLN A 518 -6.19 -15.98 31.66
N PRO A 519 -5.45 -17.03 32.02
CA PRO A 519 -5.54 -18.31 31.33
C PRO A 519 -6.99 -18.82 31.33
N ILE A 520 -7.61 -18.92 30.17
CA ILE A 520 -8.95 -19.50 30.05
C ILE A 520 -8.79 -21.00 29.80
N PRO A 521 -9.39 -21.87 30.64
CA PRO A 521 -9.39 -23.29 30.38
C PRO A 521 -10.23 -23.60 29.13
N PHE A 522 -9.63 -24.21 28.11
CA PHE A 522 -10.36 -24.80 26.99
C PHE A 522 -10.37 -26.32 27.11
N THR A 523 -11.42 -26.95 26.61
CA THR A 523 -11.59 -28.41 26.64
C THR A 523 -11.03 -29.00 25.35
N ASN A 524 -10.03 -29.89 25.41
CA ASN A 524 -9.56 -30.59 24.21
C ASN A 524 -10.58 -31.63 23.72
N GLY A 525 -10.33 -32.22 22.55
CA GLY A 525 -11.15 -33.30 22.00
C GLY A 525 -11.27 -34.54 22.89
N ALA A 526 -10.42 -34.68 23.92
CA ALA A 526 -10.49 -35.73 24.93
C ALA A 526 -11.29 -35.32 26.19
N GLY A 527 -11.95 -34.15 26.19
CA GLY A 527 -12.70 -33.67 27.35
C GLY A 527 -11.84 -33.09 28.47
N GLN A 528 -10.51 -33.02 28.31
CA GLN A 528 -9.60 -32.47 29.31
C GLN A 528 -9.50 -30.96 29.16
N LYS A 529 -9.60 -30.23 30.28
CA LYS A 529 -9.32 -28.80 30.32
C LYS A 529 -7.80 -28.58 30.19
N VAL A 530 -7.34 -28.26 28.98
CA VAL A 530 -5.94 -27.92 28.69
C VAL A 530 -5.84 -26.42 28.41
N GLY A 531 -6.05 -25.58 29.43
CA GLY A 531 -5.75 -24.16 29.32
C GLY A 531 -4.24 -23.94 29.42
N GLY A 532 -3.65 -23.12 28.56
CA GLY A 532 -2.23 -22.83 28.62
C GLY A 532 -1.86 -21.49 28.01
N VAL A 533 -1.55 -20.54 28.87
CA VAL A 533 -0.59 -19.47 28.57
C VAL A 533 0.79 -20.05 28.87
N THR A 534 1.67 -20.11 27.87
CA THR A 534 3.07 -20.53 28.03
C THR A 534 3.99 -19.61 27.25
N GLY A 535 5.29 -19.66 27.56
CA GLY A 535 6.31 -19.04 26.72
C GLY A 535 6.17 -17.52 26.54
N ILE A 536 5.69 -16.79 27.56
CA ILE A 536 5.71 -15.33 27.55
C ILE A 536 7.13 -14.85 27.87
N ASN A 537 7.83 -14.30 26.88
CA ASN A 537 9.07 -13.56 27.05
C ASN A 537 8.76 -12.07 26.97
N SER A 538 8.96 -11.33 28.07
CA SER A 538 8.63 -9.91 28.16
C SER A 538 9.84 -9.08 28.62
N SER A 539 10.36 -8.18 27.78
CA SER A 539 11.54 -7.34 28.09
C SER A 539 11.41 -5.89 27.60
N GLY A 540 12.10 -4.93 28.23
CA GLY A 540 12.13 -3.52 27.77
C GLY A 540 10.80 -2.75 27.86
N ASN A 541 9.75 -3.30 28.48
CA ASN A 541 8.43 -2.67 28.51
C ASN A 541 8.31 -1.64 29.65
N TRP A 542 7.58 -0.56 29.39
CA TRP A 542 7.10 0.39 30.38
C TRP A 542 5.61 0.15 30.65
N LEU A 543 5.28 -0.21 31.90
CA LEU A 543 3.91 -0.51 32.35
C LEU A 543 3.47 0.54 33.36
N SER A 544 2.46 1.33 33.00
CA SER A 544 1.91 2.42 33.82
C SER A 544 0.40 2.31 33.93
N THR A 545 -0.11 2.57 35.14
CA THR A 545 -1.53 2.75 35.43
C THR A 545 -1.73 4.14 36.03
N PRO A 546 -2.89 4.81 35.86
CA PRO A 546 -3.06 6.18 36.34
C PRO A 546 -2.84 6.33 37.84
N ALA A 547 -2.40 7.51 38.27
CA ALA A 547 -1.93 7.84 39.62
C ALA A 547 -2.96 7.66 40.76
N ASP A 548 -4.23 7.33 40.48
CA ASP A 548 -5.20 6.91 41.49
C ASP A 548 -4.97 5.41 41.82
N MET A 549 -3.84 5.18 42.49
CA MET A 549 -3.13 3.92 42.79
C MET A 549 -3.85 2.89 43.66
N ILE A 550 -5.16 2.99 43.86
CA ILE A 550 -5.83 2.13 44.86
C ILE A 550 -6.06 0.70 44.35
N ASN A 551 -6.18 0.48 43.03
CA ASN A 551 -6.57 -0.84 42.48
C ASN A 551 -5.82 -1.31 41.21
N GLY A 552 -4.89 -0.50 40.66
CA GLY A 552 -4.21 -0.82 39.40
C GLY A 552 -2.91 -1.60 39.60
N SER A 553 -2.83 -2.83 39.08
CA SER A 553 -1.57 -3.58 38.95
C SER A 553 -1.03 -3.44 37.53
N GLY A 554 0.25 -3.13 37.36
CA GLY A 554 0.84 -3.08 36.02
C GLY A 554 0.83 -4.46 35.34
N LEU A 555 0.95 -5.53 36.13
CA LEU A 555 0.80 -6.91 35.71
C LEU A 555 -0.18 -7.62 36.66
N TYR A 556 -1.23 -8.23 36.10
CA TYR A 556 -2.18 -9.05 36.85
C TYR A 556 -2.26 -10.46 36.28
N HIS A 557 -2.17 -11.46 37.16
CA HIS A 557 -2.30 -12.87 36.81
C HIS A 557 -3.48 -13.48 37.56
N ASP A 558 -4.53 -13.87 36.83
CA ASP A 558 -5.74 -14.45 37.39
C ASP A 558 -5.70 -15.98 37.31
N ASN A 559 -5.61 -16.67 38.45
CA ASN A 559 -5.50 -18.14 38.50
C ASN A 559 -6.86 -18.86 38.56
N ALA A 560 -7.85 -18.41 37.79
CA ALA A 560 -9.18 -19.04 37.81
C ALA A 560 -9.25 -20.40 37.07
N GLY A 561 -8.19 -20.82 36.36
CA GLY A 561 -8.16 -22.04 35.56
C GLY A 561 -7.32 -23.17 36.17
N THR A 562 -7.89 -24.36 36.31
CA THR A 562 -7.22 -25.60 36.77
C THR A 562 -6.27 -26.22 35.72
N GLY A 563 -5.68 -25.42 34.83
CA GLY A 563 -4.81 -25.89 33.75
C GLY A 563 -3.35 -26.05 34.20
N ALA A 564 -2.65 -27.08 33.72
CA ALA A 564 -1.23 -27.25 33.96
C ALA A 564 -0.46 -26.09 33.31
N LEU A 565 0.10 -25.20 34.14
CA LEU A 565 0.97 -24.14 33.68
C LEU A 565 2.26 -24.76 33.11
N GLY A 566 2.52 -24.55 31.82
CA GLY A 566 3.89 -24.63 31.33
C GLY A 566 4.69 -23.45 31.91
N GLN A 567 6.00 -23.66 32.13
CA GLN A 567 6.89 -22.64 32.69
C GLN A 567 6.70 -21.29 31.97
N SER A 568 6.29 -20.27 32.72
CA SER A 568 6.36 -18.88 32.28
C SER A 568 7.74 -18.35 32.68
N TYR A 569 8.72 -18.56 31.81
CA TYR A 569 10.05 -18.00 32.00
C TYR A 569 10.02 -16.51 31.73
N PHE A 570 10.19 -15.69 32.77
CA PHE A 570 10.60 -14.29 32.65
C PHE A 570 12.13 -14.17 32.58
N ALA A 571 12.84 -15.22 32.16
CA ALA A 571 14.29 -15.23 32.13
C ALA A 571 14.84 -14.83 30.75
N ASP A 572 15.61 -13.75 30.74
CA ASP A 572 16.82 -13.68 29.92
C ASP A 572 17.92 -12.96 30.73
N SER A 573 19.12 -13.51 30.73
CA SER A 573 20.36 -12.86 31.21
C SER A 573 20.70 -11.51 30.56
N THR A 574 19.86 -11.01 29.63
CA THR A 574 20.04 -9.75 28.89
C THR A 574 19.11 -8.61 29.32
N PHE A 575 18.47 -8.67 30.49
CA PHE A 575 17.91 -7.45 31.13
C PHE A 575 19.01 -6.55 31.68
N LYS A 576 19.86 -6.06 30.78
CA LYS A 576 20.59 -4.82 31.02
C LYS A 576 19.70 -3.71 30.48
N ASP A 577 19.06 -3.03 31.42
CA ASP A 577 18.41 -1.74 31.26
C ASP A 577 16.91 -1.79 30.86
N HIS A 578 16.06 -1.26 31.76
CA HIS A 578 14.67 -0.80 31.57
C HIS A 578 13.51 -1.83 31.59
N PHE A 579 13.22 -2.45 32.75
CA PHE A 579 11.84 -2.77 33.14
C PHE A 579 11.36 -1.71 34.14
N ALA A 580 10.61 -0.72 33.66
CA ALA A 580 10.06 0.35 34.51
C ALA A 580 8.64 -0.05 34.93
N TYR A 581 8.50 -0.40 36.21
CA TYR A 581 7.22 -0.75 36.81
C TYR A 581 6.74 0.39 37.71
N CYS A 582 5.64 1.03 37.33
CA CYS A 582 4.95 2.01 38.16
C CYS A 582 3.51 1.57 38.43
N GLY A 583 3.36 0.60 39.33
CA GLY A 583 2.06 0.12 39.82
C GLY A 583 2.12 -0.30 41.28
N TYR A 584 0.97 -0.42 41.94
CA TYR A 584 0.90 -0.91 43.32
C TYR A 584 0.84 -2.45 43.30
N GLY A 585 2.02 -3.09 43.38
CA GLY A 585 2.16 -4.55 43.56
C GLY A 585 1.83 -5.43 42.34
N ALA A 586 2.54 -6.54 42.19
CA ALA A 586 2.10 -7.66 41.36
C ALA A 586 1.17 -8.54 42.21
N VAL A 587 -0.12 -8.60 41.88
CA VAL A 587 -1.03 -9.54 42.55
C VAL A 587 -0.89 -10.90 41.87
N LEU A 588 -0.07 -11.76 42.45
CA LEU A 588 0.06 -13.16 42.05
C LEU A 588 -0.86 -14.00 42.93
N ARG A 589 -1.96 -14.49 42.36
CA ARG A 589 -2.81 -15.49 43.05
C ARG A 589 -2.19 -16.88 42.86
N PHE A 590 -2.28 -17.73 43.90
CA PHE A 590 -1.69 -19.08 44.04
C PHE A 590 -1.54 -19.84 42.72
N GLY A 591 -0.43 -20.56 42.48
CA GLY A 591 -0.21 -21.40 41.30
C GLY A 591 0.92 -20.94 40.38
N CYS A 592 1.40 -19.71 40.53
CA CYS A 592 2.65 -19.26 39.92
C CYS A 592 3.83 -19.77 40.76
N THR A 593 4.61 -20.73 40.24
CA THR A 593 5.74 -21.32 40.98
C THR A 593 7.00 -20.44 40.94
N GLU A 594 7.16 -19.60 39.91
CA GLU A 594 8.32 -18.73 39.76
C GLU A 594 8.00 -17.61 38.74
N ILE A 595 8.25 -16.36 39.12
CA ILE A 595 8.35 -15.22 38.19
C ILE A 595 9.73 -14.64 38.41
N ASP A 596 10.66 -15.00 37.52
CA ASP A 596 12.05 -14.58 37.62
C ASP A 596 12.23 -13.28 36.82
N PHE A 597 12.25 -12.13 37.50
CA PHE A 597 12.68 -10.89 36.86
C PHE A 597 14.20 -10.84 36.89
N ALA A 598 14.86 -11.38 35.87
CA ALA A 598 16.27 -11.06 35.66
C ALA A 598 16.35 -9.55 35.35
N GLY A 599 17.18 -8.77 36.05
CA GLY A 599 17.38 -7.33 35.81
C GLY A 599 16.73 -6.36 36.82
N SER A 600 17.10 -5.09 36.72
CA SER A 600 16.71 -4.03 37.67
C SER A 600 15.24 -3.64 37.52
N ILE A 601 14.39 -3.99 38.49
CA ILE A 601 13.06 -3.39 38.63
C ILE A 601 13.23 -1.97 39.19
N PHE A 602 13.05 -0.95 38.35
CA PHE A 602 12.95 0.42 38.84
C PHE A 602 11.54 0.63 39.39
N TYR A 603 11.37 0.36 40.67
CA TYR A 603 10.21 0.84 41.42
C TYR A 603 10.42 2.33 41.67
N CYS A 604 9.57 3.18 41.09
CA CYS A 604 9.49 4.59 41.46
C CYS A 604 8.30 4.75 42.41
N PRO A 605 8.49 4.66 43.75
CA PRO A 605 7.39 4.93 44.65
C PRO A 605 6.90 6.36 44.42
N PRO A 606 5.59 6.62 44.55
CA PRO A 606 5.02 7.97 44.44
C PRO A 606 5.71 8.96 45.40
N SER A 607 6.15 8.45 46.56
CA SER A 607 6.87 9.22 47.58
C SER A 607 8.33 9.54 47.22
N ALA A 608 8.97 8.80 46.31
CA ALA A 608 10.31 9.11 45.84
C ALA A 608 10.32 10.26 44.82
N LEU A 609 9.28 10.36 43.99
CA LEU A 609 9.09 11.50 43.09
C LEU A 609 8.80 12.78 43.90
N LEU A 610 7.95 12.68 44.94
CA LEU A 610 7.69 13.79 45.86
C LEU A 610 8.95 14.23 46.61
N ARG A 611 9.78 13.30 47.12
CA ARG A 611 11.05 13.67 47.80
C ARG A 611 12.10 14.24 46.84
N GLN A 612 12.13 13.83 45.58
CA GLN A 612 13.01 14.45 44.59
C GLN A 612 12.54 15.87 44.25
N ILE A 613 11.24 16.11 44.18
CA ILE A 613 10.65 17.44 43.95
C ILE A 613 10.83 18.33 45.20
N GLU A 614 10.58 17.81 46.40
CA GLU A 614 10.82 18.51 47.68
C GLU A 614 12.31 18.79 47.88
N GLY A 615 13.20 17.84 47.59
CA GLY A 615 14.65 18.06 47.63
C GLY A 615 15.16 19.05 46.58
N LEU A 616 14.49 19.18 45.42
CA LEU A 616 14.76 20.21 44.42
C LEU A 616 14.18 21.58 44.83
N HIS A 617 13.09 21.60 45.60
CA HIS A 617 12.49 22.82 46.15
C HIS A 617 13.31 23.35 47.34
N GLU A 618 13.76 22.49 48.25
CA GLU A 618 14.64 22.84 49.37
C GLU A 618 16.02 23.31 48.89
N ARG A 619 16.61 22.68 47.85
CA ARG A 619 17.86 23.17 47.24
C ARG A 619 17.70 24.51 46.52
N ARG A 620 16.49 24.86 46.05
CA ARG A 620 16.20 26.20 45.50
C ARG A 620 16.00 27.25 46.59
N MET A 621 15.49 26.88 47.76
CA MET A 621 15.29 27.79 48.90
C MET A 621 16.58 28.02 49.71
N ALA A 622 17.50 27.05 49.74
CA ALA A 622 18.81 27.18 50.41
C ALA A 622 19.85 27.97 49.60
N GLY A 623 19.56 28.33 48.34
CA GLY A 623 20.42 29.13 47.48
C GLY A 623 20.10 30.64 47.47
N SER A 624 19.18 31.10 48.31
CA SER A 624 18.78 32.52 48.42
C SER A 624 18.86 33.03 49.86
N SER A 625 20.08 33.02 50.41
CA SER A 625 20.48 33.83 51.57
C SER A 625 21.90 34.33 51.37
#